data_AF-A0A1G9IH12-F1
#
_entry.id   AF-A0A1G9IH12-F1
#
_cell.length_a   1.000
_cell.length_b   1.000
_cell.length_c   1.000
_cell.angle_alpha   90.00
_cell.angle_beta   90.00
_cell.angle_gamma   90.00
#
_symmetry.space_group_name_H-M   'P 1'
#
loop_
_entity.id
_entity.type
_entity.pdbx_description
1 polymer ?
#
loop_
_entity_poly.entity_id
_entity_poly.type
_entity_poly.pdbx_seq_one_letter_code
_entity_poly.pdbx_strand_id
1 'polypeptide(L)'
;MEWEKCQLFAKNLVYLKHNYIFVYIITQLIRRLIPEFTSNGLLPQGIHWATLDDIKEKLSFSTKRRTLIAGLELALKSFKIAGCEKMYIDGSFVTSKNEPSDIDACWDISNVDPTKLDPILLIFSNRRALQKMKYGCEFFPSSEIAMPPNTRYLDFFQKTKDDEKKGIVGIKLQEL
;
A
#
# COMPACT_ATOMS: atom_id res chain seq x y z
N MET A 1 -26.90 -15.33 49.03
CA MET A 1 -27.59 -14.44 48.07
C MET A 1 -26.67 -13.39 47.46
N GLU A 2 -25.65 -12.86 48.17
CA GLU A 2 -24.65 -11.94 47.59
C GLU A 2 -23.57 -12.63 46.73
N TRP A 3 -23.14 -13.85 47.09
CA TRP A 3 -22.11 -14.60 46.36
C TRP A 3 -22.46 -14.95 44.90
N GLU A 4 -23.72 -15.28 44.63
CA GLU A 4 -24.19 -15.60 43.28
C GLU A 4 -24.20 -14.37 42.36
N LYS A 5 -24.49 -13.18 42.91
CA LYS A 5 -24.43 -11.92 42.17
C LYS A 5 -22.99 -11.56 41.77
N CYS A 6 -22.02 -11.78 42.67
CA CYS A 6 -20.61 -11.59 42.36
C CYS A 6 -20.10 -12.56 41.28
N GLN A 7 -20.52 -13.83 41.29
CA GLN A 7 -20.15 -14.80 40.25
C GLN A 7 -20.76 -14.46 38.88
N LEU A 8 -22.01 -14.02 38.84
CA LEU A 8 -22.67 -13.58 37.61
C LEU A 8 -22.02 -12.32 37.04
N PHE A 9 -21.64 -11.38 37.91
CA PHE A 9 -20.93 -10.16 37.52
C PHE A 9 -19.53 -10.47 36.95
N ALA A 10 -18.78 -11.39 37.58
CA ALA A 10 -17.48 -11.83 37.08
C ALA A 10 -17.57 -12.55 35.73
N LYS A 11 -18.56 -13.44 35.53
CA LYS A 11 -18.83 -14.09 34.23
C LYS A 11 -19.19 -13.09 33.16
N ASN A 12 -20.06 -12.11 33.46
CA ASN A 12 -20.42 -11.04 32.53
C ASN A 12 -19.22 -10.15 32.18
N LEU A 13 -18.35 -9.82 33.13
CA LEU A 13 -17.13 -9.05 32.86
C LEU A 13 -16.14 -9.81 31.97
N VAL A 14 -15.99 -11.11 32.19
CA VAL A 14 -15.14 -11.98 31.35
C VAL A 14 -15.74 -12.09 29.94
N TYR A 15 -17.05 -12.29 29.82
CA TYR A 15 -17.75 -12.35 28.53
C TYR A 15 -17.67 -11.02 27.76
N LEU A 16 -17.85 -9.89 28.43
CA LEU A 16 -17.70 -8.54 27.86
C LEU A 16 -16.26 -8.28 27.42
N LYS A 17 -15.25 -8.68 28.22
CA LYS A 17 -13.84 -8.57 27.83
C LYS A 17 -13.51 -9.44 26.61
N HIS A 18 -13.98 -10.67 26.55
CA HIS A 18 -13.75 -11.53 25.39
C HIS A 18 -14.43 -11.00 24.13
N ASN A 19 -15.68 -10.53 24.22
CA ASN A 19 -16.35 -9.89 23.09
C ASN A 19 -15.65 -8.61 22.66
N TYR A 20 -15.18 -7.78 23.59
CA TYR A 20 -14.42 -6.58 23.26
C TYR A 20 -13.10 -6.91 22.58
N ILE A 21 -12.35 -7.91 23.07
CA ILE A 21 -11.12 -8.38 22.45
C ILE A 21 -11.40 -8.96 21.06
N PHE A 22 -12.46 -9.74 20.89
CA PHE A 22 -12.82 -10.33 19.60
C PHE A 22 -13.23 -9.25 18.58
N VAL A 23 -14.08 -8.30 18.96
CA VAL A 23 -14.47 -7.17 18.12
C VAL A 23 -13.25 -6.28 17.82
N TYR A 24 -12.37 -6.05 18.78
CA TYR A 24 -11.13 -5.32 18.57
C TYR A 24 -10.21 -6.04 17.58
N ILE A 25 -10.01 -7.35 17.73
CA ILE A 25 -9.21 -8.14 16.79
C ILE A 25 -9.86 -8.12 15.39
N ILE A 26 -11.16 -8.35 15.27
CA ILE A 26 -11.87 -8.31 13.99
C ILE A 26 -11.79 -6.92 13.35
N THR A 27 -11.98 -5.84 14.11
CA THR A 27 -11.85 -4.48 13.56
C THR A 27 -10.43 -4.15 13.14
N GLN A 28 -9.41 -4.65 13.85
CA GLN A 28 -8.01 -4.49 13.45
C GLN A 28 -7.65 -5.37 12.25
N LEU A 29 -8.25 -6.55 12.09
CA LEU A 29 -8.13 -7.40 10.91
C LEU A 29 -8.83 -6.75 9.69
N ILE A 30 -10.04 -6.20 9.86
CA ILE A 30 -10.78 -5.48 8.82
C ILE A 30 -10.04 -4.20 8.38
N ARG A 31 -9.35 -3.50 9.30
CA ARG A 31 -8.57 -2.29 8.99
C ARG A 31 -7.28 -2.56 8.20
N ARG A 32 -6.81 -3.80 8.12
CA ARG A 32 -5.58 -4.18 7.39
C ARG A 32 -5.85 -4.75 6.00
N LEU A 33 -7.10 -5.07 5.70
CA LEU A 33 -7.46 -5.66 4.43
C LEU A 33 -7.57 -4.58 3.36
N ILE A 34 -6.78 -4.73 2.30
CA ILE A 34 -7.00 -4.00 1.04
C ILE A 34 -8.42 -4.36 0.55
N PRO A 35 -9.30 -3.38 0.28
CA PRO A 35 -10.68 -3.67 -0.09
C PRO A 35 -10.81 -4.51 -1.35
N GLU A 36 -11.99 -5.12 -1.52
CA GLU A 36 -12.34 -5.74 -2.79
C GLU A 36 -12.36 -4.72 -3.93
N PHE A 37 -11.99 -5.19 -5.12
CA PHE A 37 -12.12 -4.37 -6.32
C PHE A 37 -13.60 -4.10 -6.60
N THR A 38 -13.88 -2.89 -7.08
CA THR A 38 -15.18 -2.52 -7.64
C THR A 38 -15.51 -3.35 -8.88
N SER A 39 -16.75 -3.27 -9.37
CA SER A 39 -17.17 -3.91 -10.62
C SER A 39 -16.31 -3.51 -11.83
N ASN A 40 -15.68 -2.33 -11.79
CA ASN A 40 -14.78 -1.83 -12.83
C ASN A 40 -13.33 -2.30 -12.65
N GLY A 41 -13.06 -3.15 -11.65
CA GLY A 41 -11.74 -3.71 -11.39
C GLY A 41 -10.76 -2.73 -10.73
N LEU A 42 -11.25 -1.66 -10.11
CA LEU A 42 -10.44 -0.64 -9.41
C LEU A 42 -10.66 -0.73 -7.91
N LEU A 43 -9.71 -0.27 -7.09
CA LEU A 43 -9.99 -0.07 -5.67
C LEU A 43 -10.98 1.09 -5.46
N PRO A 44 -11.87 1.01 -4.45
CA PRO A 44 -12.70 2.13 -4.03
C PRO A 44 -11.84 3.37 -3.74
N GLN A 45 -12.36 4.57 -3.97
CA GLN A 45 -11.60 5.82 -3.75
C GLN A 45 -10.93 5.87 -2.36
N GLY A 46 -9.67 6.31 -2.33
CA GLY A 46 -8.91 6.56 -1.09
C GLY A 46 -7.55 5.89 -1.05
N ILE A 47 -6.80 6.16 0.00
CA ILE A 47 -5.52 5.49 0.29
C ILE A 47 -5.79 4.34 1.24
N HIS A 48 -5.61 3.11 0.76
CA HIS A 48 -5.79 1.89 1.53
C HIS A 48 -4.45 1.46 2.12
N TRP A 49 -4.24 1.75 3.39
CA TRP A 49 -3.01 1.42 4.09
C TRP A 49 -2.89 -0.08 4.32
N ALA A 50 -1.76 -0.66 3.92
CA ALA A 50 -1.52 -2.09 3.99
C ALA A 50 -0.02 -2.37 4.22
N THR A 51 0.28 -3.53 4.80
CA THR A 51 1.65 -4.07 4.87
C THR A 51 2.05 -4.71 3.54
N LEU A 52 3.34 -5.03 3.38
CA LEU A 52 3.79 -5.81 2.23
C LEU A 52 3.16 -7.21 2.21
N ASP A 53 2.87 -7.79 3.37
CA ASP A 53 2.22 -9.10 3.48
C ASP A 53 0.76 -9.03 3.06
N ASP A 54 0.03 -7.98 3.44
CA ASP A 54 -1.35 -7.74 2.98
C ASP A 54 -1.40 -7.60 1.43
N ILE A 55 -0.41 -6.91 0.85
CA ILE A 55 -0.25 -6.81 -0.61
C ILE A 55 0.02 -8.18 -1.24
N LYS A 56 0.91 -8.98 -0.65
CA LYS A 56 1.21 -10.34 -1.12
C LYS A 56 -0.04 -11.22 -1.04
N GLU A 57 -0.78 -11.17 0.06
CA GLU A 57 -2.01 -11.95 0.23
C GLU A 57 -3.07 -11.54 -0.81
N LYS A 58 -3.32 -10.25 -0.99
CA LYS A 58 -4.39 -9.76 -1.88
C LYS A 58 -4.03 -9.79 -3.36
N LEU A 59 -2.80 -9.45 -3.73
CA LEU A 59 -2.43 -9.07 -5.11
C LEU A 59 -1.48 -10.06 -5.81
N SER A 60 -1.13 -11.20 -5.21
CA SER A 60 -0.19 -12.19 -5.79
C SER A 60 -0.82 -13.30 -6.64
N PHE A 61 -2.05 -13.10 -7.12
CA PHE A 61 -2.85 -14.13 -7.79
C PHE A 61 -2.39 -14.54 -9.21
N SER A 62 -1.35 -13.91 -9.77
CA SER A 62 -0.74 -14.32 -11.04
C SER A 62 0.79 -14.36 -10.98
N THR A 63 1.42 -15.07 -11.91
CA THR A 63 2.89 -15.16 -12.00
C THR A 63 3.52 -13.80 -12.21
N LYS A 64 2.98 -12.99 -13.13
CA LYS A 64 3.47 -11.64 -13.39
C LYS A 64 3.36 -10.74 -12.15
N ARG A 65 2.25 -10.83 -11.42
CA ARG A 65 2.06 -10.08 -10.18
C ARG A 65 3.08 -10.45 -9.11
N ARG A 66 3.34 -11.75 -8.92
CA ARG A 66 4.40 -12.23 -8.00
C ARG A 66 5.76 -11.68 -8.36
N THR A 67 6.11 -11.65 -9.65
CA THR A 67 7.37 -11.06 -10.12
C THR A 67 7.45 -9.55 -9.82
N LEU A 68 6.37 -8.81 -10.08
CA LEU A 68 6.31 -7.38 -9.77
C LEU A 68 6.43 -7.10 -8.26
N ILE A 69 5.76 -7.90 -7.42
CA ILE A 69 5.86 -7.80 -5.96
C ILE A 69 7.28 -8.05 -5.48
N ALA A 70 7.98 -9.05 -6.05
CA ALA A 70 9.37 -9.32 -5.70
C ALA A 70 10.29 -8.13 -6.02
N GLY A 71 10.10 -7.50 -7.19
CA GLY A 71 10.83 -6.29 -7.57
C GLY A 71 10.49 -5.09 -6.67
N LEU A 72 9.21 -4.89 -6.36
CA LEU A 72 8.75 -3.87 -5.41
C LEU A 72 9.39 -4.07 -4.02
N GLU A 73 9.44 -5.29 -3.50
CA GLU A 73 10.05 -5.59 -2.19
C GLU A 73 11.54 -5.18 -2.15
N LEU A 74 12.29 -5.43 -3.22
CA LEU A 74 13.69 -5.01 -3.32
C LEU A 74 13.82 -3.48 -3.30
N ALA A 75 12.94 -2.77 -4.02
CA ALA A 75 12.93 -1.31 -4.01
C ALA A 75 12.54 -0.74 -2.64
N LEU A 76 11.52 -1.29 -1.99
CA LEU A 76 11.06 -0.85 -0.66
C LEU A 76 12.19 -0.95 0.39
N LYS A 77 13.01 -2.00 0.34
CA LYS A 77 14.21 -2.11 1.20
C LYS A 77 15.20 -0.97 0.98
N SER A 78 15.46 -0.62 -0.28
CA SER A 78 16.33 0.51 -0.66
C SER A 78 15.79 1.84 -0.12
N PHE A 79 14.49 2.11 -0.32
CA PHE A 79 13.84 3.30 0.21
C PHE A 79 13.83 3.35 1.74
N LYS A 80 13.62 2.22 2.42
CA LYS A 80 13.63 2.13 3.89
C LYS A 80 15.00 2.48 4.46
N ILE A 81 16.08 1.92 3.88
CA ILE A 81 17.47 2.23 4.26
C ILE A 81 17.77 3.72 4.09
N ALA A 82 17.24 4.33 3.03
CA ALA A 82 17.39 5.75 2.77
C ALA A 82 16.55 6.66 3.67
N GLY A 83 15.69 6.11 4.56
CA GLY A 83 14.89 6.90 5.49
C GLY A 83 13.50 7.29 4.96
N CYS A 84 13.06 6.72 3.84
CA CYS A 84 11.70 6.93 3.35
C CYS A 84 10.69 6.32 4.33
N GLU A 85 9.67 7.10 4.70
CA GLU A 85 8.67 6.68 5.67
C GLU A 85 7.48 5.96 5.05
N LYS A 86 7.06 6.39 3.86
CA LYS A 86 5.86 5.89 3.22
C LYS A 86 5.95 5.96 1.71
N MET A 87 5.28 5.02 1.07
CA MET A 87 5.14 4.92 -0.36
C MET A 87 3.68 4.63 -0.72
N TYR A 88 3.27 5.06 -1.89
CA TYR A 88 1.94 4.85 -2.45
C TYR A 88 2.08 4.10 -3.76
N ILE A 89 1.35 3.01 -3.89
CA ILE A 89 1.44 2.04 -4.98
C ILE A 89 0.17 2.15 -5.81
N ASP A 90 0.35 2.18 -7.12
CA ASP A 90 -0.69 2.32 -8.13
C ASP A 90 -0.29 1.57 -9.43
N GLY A 91 -0.55 2.18 -10.59
CA GLY A 91 -0.36 1.59 -11.90
C GLY A 91 -1.42 0.56 -12.25
N SER A 92 -1.15 -0.21 -13.30
CA SER A 92 -2.05 -1.30 -13.70
C SER A 92 -2.09 -2.45 -12.68
N PHE A 93 -1.13 -2.49 -11.74
CA PHE A 93 -1.05 -3.49 -10.68
C PHE A 93 -2.15 -3.38 -9.62
N VAL A 94 -2.55 -2.16 -9.23
CA VAL A 94 -3.63 -1.94 -8.24
C VAL A 94 -5.01 -1.98 -8.92
N THR A 95 -5.25 -3.07 -9.64
CA THR A 95 -6.51 -3.38 -10.34
C THR A 95 -6.78 -4.88 -10.31
N SER A 96 -7.94 -5.33 -10.77
CA SER A 96 -8.28 -6.76 -10.91
C SER A 96 -7.60 -7.45 -12.10
N LYS A 97 -6.80 -6.73 -12.91
CA LYS A 97 -6.14 -7.30 -14.09
C LYS A 97 -5.26 -8.49 -13.72
N ASN A 98 -5.38 -9.61 -14.43
CA ASN A 98 -4.50 -10.76 -14.19
C ASN A 98 -3.03 -10.46 -14.51
N GLU A 99 -2.79 -9.77 -15.62
CA GLU A 99 -1.45 -9.47 -16.14
C GLU A 99 -1.25 -7.95 -16.20
N PRO A 100 -0.89 -7.29 -15.07
CA PRO A 100 -0.53 -5.87 -15.10
C PRO A 100 0.80 -5.66 -15.82
N SER A 101 0.92 -4.51 -16.49
CA SER A 101 2.14 -4.10 -17.20
C SER A 101 3.30 -3.91 -16.21
N ASP A 102 3.04 -3.12 -15.17
CA ASP A 102 3.98 -2.57 -14.21
C ASP A 102 3.28 -2.13 -12.91
N ILE A 103 4.11 -1.80 -11.92
CA ILE A 103 3.74 -1.03 -10.74
C ILE A 103 4.24 0.40 -10.95
N ASP A 104 3.35 1.36 -10.76
CA ASP A 104 3.72 2.76 -10.56
C ASP A 104 3.69 3.05 -9.06
N ALA A 105 4.72 3.67 -8.52
CA ALA A 105 4.78 4.02 -7.11
C ALA A 105 5.31 5.44 -6.89
N CYS A 106 4.79 6.14 -5.89
CA CYS A 106 5.34 7.42 -5.46
C CYS A 106 5.71 7.42 -3.97
N TRP A 107 6.77 8.13 -3.61
CA TRP A 107 7.39 8.06 -2.29
C TRP A 107 7.57 9.44 -1.66
N ASP A 108 7.45 9.52 -0.33
CA ASP A 108 7.67 10.76 0.41
C ASP A 108 9.17 11.07 0.52
N ILE A 109 9.57 12.22 -0.01
CA ILE A 109 10.98 12.64 -0.06
C ILE A 109 11.49 13.25 1.24
N SER A 110 10.59 13.63 2.17
CA SER A 110 10.90 14.56 3.27
C SER A 110 12.12 14.17 4.12
N ASN A 111 12.32 12.87 4.38
CA ASN A 111 13.38 12.34 5.24
C ASN A 111 14.37 11.42 4.50
N VAL A 112 14.37 11.47 3.16
CA VAL A 112 15.18 10.56 2.34
C VAL A 112 16.59 11.10 2.14
N ASP A 113 17.57 10.28 2.50
CA ASP A 113 18.98 10.47 2.16
C ASP A 113 19.26 9.83 0.79
N PRO A 114 19.39 10.62 -0.30
CA PRO A 114 19.54 10.10 -1.64
C PRO A 114 20.84 9.31 -1.84
N THR A 115 21.86 9.51 -0.98
CA THR A 115 23.14 8.80 -1.07
C THR A 115 23.03 7.34 -0.64
N LYS A 116 21.96 6.99 0.08
CA LYS A 116 21.65 5.63 0.54
C LYS A 116 20.69 4.89 -0.37
N LEU A 117 20.05 5.59 -1.31
CA LEU A 117 19.24 4.94 -2.33
C LEU A 117 20.12 4.19 -3.32
N ASP A 118 19.57 3.12 -3.84
CA ASP A 118 20.04 2.59 -5.13
C ASP A 118 20.00 3.72 -6.18
N PRO A 119 21.14 4.11 -6.78
CA PRO A 119 21.19 5.23 -7.71
C PRO A 119 20.24 5.09 -8.90
N ILE A 120 19.87 3.86 -9.28
CA ILE A 120 18.90 3.60 -10.36
C ILE A 120 17.53 4.23 -10.05
N LEU A 121 17.14 4.30 -8.77
CA LEU A 121 15.88 4.91 -8.34
C LEU A 121 15.83 6.42 -8.56
N LEU A 122 16.99 7.06 -8.80
CA LEU A 122 17.12 8.48 -9.11
C LEU A 122 17.29 8.75 -10.62
N ILE A 123 17.28 7.71 -11.47
CA ILE A 123 17.40 7.85 -12.92
C ILE A 123 16.01 7.83 -13.58
N PHE A 124 15.58 9.00 -14.08
CA PHE A 124 14.27 9.18 -14.72
C PHE A 124 14.30 9.18 -16.25
N SER A 125 15.50 9.10 -16.86
CA SER A 125 15.68 9.11 -18.31
C SER A 125 15.09 7.88 -18.99
N ASN A 126 14.86 7.98 -20.31
CA ASN A 126 14.31 6.91 -21.15
C ASN A 126 13.08 6.22 -20.54
N ARG A 127 12.13 7.02 -20.03
CA ARG A 127 10.90 6.52 -19.37
C ARG A 127 11.21 5.53 -18.23
N ARG A 128 12.23 5.84 -17.41
CA ARG A 128 12.69 5.04 -16.26
C ARG A 128 13.02 3.59 -16.62
N ALA A 129 13.58 3.36 -17.80
CA ALA A 129 13.90 2.02 -18.31
C ALA A 129 14.78 1.20 -17.34
N LEU A 130 15.73 1.83 -16.64
CA LEU A 130 16.58 1.13 -15.67
C LEU A 130 15.81 0.69 -14.41
N GLN A 131 14.86 1.49 -13.94
CA GLN A 131 13.99 1.10 -12.81
C GLN A 131 13.10 -0.07 -13.21
N LYS A 132 12.47 0.01 -14.39
CA LYS A 132 11.66 -1.09 -14.95
C LYS A 132 12.48 -2.37 -15.15
N MET A 133 13.72 -2.25 -15.64
CA MET A 133 14.60 -3.41 -15.84
C MET A 133 14.97 -4.08 -14.52
N LYS A 134 15.31 -3.31 -13.49
CA LYS A 134 15.77 -3.85 -12.20
C LYS A 134 14.62 -4.31 -11.29
N TYR A 135 13.55 -3.53 -11.22
CA TYR A 135 12.47 -3.72 -10.25
C TYR A 135 11.12 -4.04 -10.89
N GLY A 136 10.96 -3.92 -12.21
CA GLY A 136 9.66 -4.02 -12.87
C GLY A 136 8.70 -2.86 -12.55
N CYS A 137 9.19 -1.81 -11.87
CA CYS A 137 8.40 -0.72 -11.31
C CYS A 137 8.93 0.64 -11.78
N GLU A 138 8.10 1.67 -11.68
CA GLU A 138 8.47 3.08 -11.83
C GLU A 138 8.24 3.82 -10.51
N PHE A 139 9.21 4.63 -10.07
CA PHE A 139 9.17 5.33 -8.80
C PHE A 139 9.28 6.85 -8.99
N PHE A 140 8.40 7.61 -8.34
CA PHE A 140 8.31 9.06 -8.46
C PHE A 140 8.29 9.74 -7.08
N PRO A 141 8.96 10.89 -6.86
CA PRO A 141 8.76 11.61 -5.61
C PRO A 141 7.33 12.16 -5.56
N SER A 142 6.61 11.92 -4.45
CA SER A 142 5.17 12.18 -4.35
C SER A 142 4.80 13.66 -4.48
N SER A 143 5.74 14.56 -4.16
CA SER A 143 5.58 16.01 -4.22
C SER A 143 5.83 16.62 -5.59
N GLU A 144 6.42 15.87 -6.53
CA GLU A 144 6.72 16.36 -7.88
C GLU A 144 5.46 16.50 -8.74
N ILE A 145 5.50 17.42 -9.70
CA ILE A 145 4.38 17.69 -10.62
C ILE A 145 4.30 16.57 -11.67
N ALA A 146 3.21 15.82 -11.64
CA ALA A 146 2.90 14.79 -12.62
C ALA A 146 2.15 15.36 -13.84
N MET A 147 1.27 16.34 -13.60
CA MET A 147 0.50 17.02 -14.66
C MET A 147 0.38 18.53 -14.34
N PRO A 148 0.74 19.42 -15.29
CA PRO A 148 0.52 20.85 -15.13
C PRO A 148 -0.98 21.21 -14.91
N PRO A 149 -1.29 22.33 -14.22
CA PRO A 149 -0.33 23.25 -13.61
C PRO A 149 0.23 22.73 -12.28
N ASN A 150 -0.54 21.98 -11.48
CA ASN A 150 -0.19 21.69 -10.08
C ASN A 150 -0.56 20.28 -9.60
N THR A 151 -0.87 19.33 -10.48
CA THR A 151 -1.24 17.97 -10.05
C THR A 151 0.01 17.19 -9.68
N ARG A 152 0.17 16.88 -8.39
CA ARG A 152 1.28 16.09 -7.87
C ARG A 152 1.08 14.61 -8.13
N TYR A 153 2.16 13.80 -8.09
CA TYR A 153 2.08 12.36 -8.31
C TYR A 153 1.09 11.63 -7.37
N LEU A 154 1.03 12.01 -6.10
CA LEU A 154 0.08 11.42 -5.15
C LEU A 154 -1.39 11.65 -5.56
N ASP A 155 -1.72 12.85 -6.04
CA ASP A 155 -3.07 13.18 -6.50
C ASP A 155 -3.36 12.55 -7.86
N PHE A 156 -2.36 12.54 -8.74
CA PHE A 156 -2.44 11.95 -10.08
C PHE A 156 -2.76 10.44 -10.02
N PHE A 157 -2.15 9.69 -9.09
CA PHE A 157 -2.38 8.25 -8.95
C PHE A 157 -3.79 7.91 -8.45
N GLN A 158 -4.49 8.85 -7.82
CA GLN A 158 -5.85 8.65 -7.32
C GLN A 158 -6.93 8.90 -8.37
N LYS A 159 -6.53 9.01 -9.65
CA LYS A 159 -7.39 9.29 -10.79
C LYS A 159 -7.19 8.28 -11.91
N THR A 160 -8.25 7.94 -12.62
CA THR A 160 -8.16 7.19 -13.89
C THR A 160 -7.75 8.13 -15.03
N LYS A 161 -7.58 7.58 -16.23
CA LYS A 161 -7.34 8.40 -17.44
C LYS A 161 -8.53 9.29 -17.80
N ASP A 162 -9.73 8.91 -17.36
CA ASP A 162 -10.98 9.64 -17.58
C ASP A 162 -11.30 10.61 -16.41
N ASP A 163 -10.31 10.89 -15.55
CA ASP A 163 -10.39 11.76 -14.36
C ASP A 163 -11.33 11.28 -13.23
N GLU A 164 -11.79 10.03 -13.31
CA GLU A 164 -12.58 9.39 -12.25
C GLU A 164 -11.70 9.06 -11.04
N LYS A 165 -12.23 9.25 -9.83
CA LYS A 165 -11.49 8.96 -8.60
C LYS A 165 -11.37 7.45 -8.37
N LYS A 166 -10.17 6.99 -7.99
CA LYS A 166 -9.89 5.59 -7.64
C LYS A 166 -9.02 5.47 -6.40
N GLY A 167 -8.98 4.27 -5.83
CA GLY A 167 -8.12 3.96 -4.71
C GLY A 167 -6.69 3.59 -5.12
N ILE A 168 -5.77 3.80 -4.19
CA ILE A 168 -4.38 3.36 -4.26
C ILE A 168 -4.00 2.65 -2.97
N VAL A 169 -2.88 1.92 -2.96
CA VAL A 169 -2.37 1.26 -1.74
C VAL A 169 -1.29 2.13 -1.11
N GLY A 170 -1.39 2.41 0.19
CA GLY A 170 -0.33 3.06 0.95
C GLY A 170 0.45 2.03 1.77
N ILE A 171 1.78 2.14 1.80
CA ILE A 171 2.64 1.33 2.66
C ILE A 171 3.48 2.24 3.56
N LYS A 172 3.57 1.90 4.84
CA LYS A 172 4.50 2.53 5.78
C LYS A 172 5.75 1.66 5.88
N LEU A 173 6.91 2.22 5.59
CA LEU A 173 8.15 1.46 5.48
C LEU A 173 8.73 1.09 6.86
N GLN A 174 8.27 1.71 7.95
CA GLN A 174 8.60 1.25 9.30
C GLN A 174 7.98 -0.12 9.62
N GLU A 175 6.92 -0.50 8.92
CA GLU A 175 6.20 -1.78 9.07
C GLU A 175 6.70 -2.86 8.09
N LEU A 176 7.80 -2.58 7.36
CA LEU A 176 8.42 -3.50 6.41
C LEU A 176 9.27 -4.59 7.08
#